data_AF-A0A942NRV9-F1
#
_entry.id   AF-A0A942NRV9-F1
#
_cell.length_a   1.000
_cell.length_b   1.000
_cell.length_c   1.000
_cell.angle_alpha   90.00
_cell.angle_beta   90.00
_cell.angle_gamma   90.00
#
_symmetry.space_group_name_H-M   'P 1'
#
loop_
_entity.id
_entity.type
_entity.pdbx_description
1 polymer ?
#
loop_
_entity_poly.entity_id
_entity_poly.type
_entity_poly.pdbx_seq_one_letter_code
_entity_poly.pdbx_strand_id
1 'polypeptide(L)'
;FAYFDNDTANYHLSTNSFTAWNAGWQYRNDGVDIENCTDASPTNIGYNVSHIEDDEWLQYTMISDSAAAYTVTFRSAANALPAIVRLEINGLAASAAHTLPITGGWQTWANSSINNVILPAGTNKVKVYFERGGSNFTSLIFSNPTAAETVPFQALFAETNSQGTQIFLTLNRNITGFNALPTDFQVKANGIDQTISQVVQHAGNARIVVVTVSNPILANQNINISYTGNSIETDGMPLIAFTNLVVKNKIPNRFIIPGKIQAEDFYFNNGFQLEDCTDVGGGKNVAFANNGDYLDYLISIGEGGEHTFSFRVASQYSNGKIAIQLVNGPNISNLNTISFTQTGGWQSWNNQNIVVNLPVGDYKLRLLSVDGEYNLNWFEITKPTGVADSRLQESVVVFPNPSRGSFNLQANLDAFSDVMIEIADTSGRLVFSKQVSNTLVLNENIRLDFLKSGIYFLSLSTEKGKAVVKLSID
;
A
#
# COMPACT_ATOMS: atom_id res chain seq x y z
N PHE A 1 8.01 14.53 -18.49
CA PHE A 1 8.70 13.47 -19.22
C PHE A 1 7.79 12.94 -20.32
N ALA A 2 8.37 12.36 -21.38
CA ALA A 2 7.63 11.79 -22.52
C ALA A 2 7.28 10.31 -22.32
N TYR A 3 7.91 9.65 -21.35
CA TYR A 3 7.68 8.27 -20.94
C TYR A 3 8.09 8.07 -19.48
N PHE A 4 7.78 6.90 -18.93
CA PHE A 4 8.35 6.33 -17.71
C PHE A 4 8.57 4.84 -17.93
N ASP A 5 9.71 4.36 -17.44
CA ASP A 5 10.27 3.03 -17.63
C ASP A 5 10.78 2.55 -16.29
N ASN A 6 10.47 1.31 -15.97
CA ASN A 6 10.80 0.68 -14.71
C ASN A 6 12.23 0.10 -14.71
N ASP A 7 12.81 -0.13 -15.90
CA ASP A 7 14.20 -0.50 -16.07
C ASP A 7 15.12 0.72 -15.88
N THR A 8 16.20 0.51 -15.13
CA THR A 8 17.25 1.52 -14.95
C THR A 8 18.58 0.95 -15.42
N ALA A 9 19.30 1.71 -16.25
CA ALA A 9 20.60 1.27 -16.74
C ALA A 9 21.60 1.14 -15.58
N ASN A 10 22.31 0.00 -15.55
CA ASN A 10 23.40 -0.23 -14.61
C ASN A 10 24.75 0.12 -15.25
N TYR A 11 25.46 1.11 -14.69
CA TYR A 11 26.79 1.53 -15.15
C TYR A 11 27.94 0.94 -14.32
N HIS A 12 27.65 0.07 -13.34
CA HIS A 12 28.69 -0.49 -12.47
C HIS A 12 29.45 -1.63 -13.16
N LEU A 13 30.57 -1.28 -13.79
CA LEU A 13 31.59 -2.22 -14.31
C LEU A 13 32.18 -3.17 -13.24
N SER A 14 31.79 -3.05 -11.96
CA SER A 14 32.26 -3.89 -10.87
C SER A 14 31.48 -5.20 -10.67
N THR A 15 30.32 -5.39 -11.33
CA THR A 15 29.49 -6.61 -11.18
C THR A 15 29.50 -7.53 -12.40
N ASN A 16 30.20 -7.18 -13.50
CA ASN A 16 30.15 -7.90 -14.79
C ASN A 16 28.72 -8.10 -15.36
N SER A 17 27.74 -7.31 -14.89
CA SER A 17 26.36 -7.34 -15.36
C SER A 17 26.01 -6.01 -16.03
N PHE A 18 25.54 -6.07 -17.26
CA PHE A 18 25.10 -4.93 -18.06
C PHE A 18 23.61 -5.11 -18.38
N THR A 19 22.80 -4.10 -18.02
CA THR A 19 21.41 -3.99 -18.45
C THR A 19 21.33 -2.81 -19.42
N ALA A 20 20.80 -3.05 -20.62
CA ALA A 20 20.68 -2.03 -21.66
C ALA A 20 19.62 -0.99 -21.28
N TRP A 21 19.80 0.25 -21.74
CA TRP A 21 18.84 1.35 -21.55
C TRP A 21 17.60 1.20 -22.46
N ASN A 22 17.76 0.56 -23.61
CA ASN A 22 16.71 0.10 -24.50
C ASN A 22 17.06 -1.35 -24.84
N ALA A 23 16.35 -2.31 -24.26
CA ALA A 23 16.55 -3.74 -24.42
C ALA A 23 16.42 -4.21 -25.88
N GLY A 24 15.68 -3.46 -26.72
CA GLY A 24 15.56 -3.72 -28.16
C GLY A 24 16.67 -3.08 -29.03
N TRP A 25 17.45 -2.14 -28.49
CA TRP A 25 18.60 -1.47 -29.14
C TRP A 25 18.29 -0.71 -30.44
N GLN A 26 17.02 -0.35 -30.70
CA GLN A 26 16.62 0.31 -31.96
C GLN A 26 16.03 1.71 -31.78
N TYR A 27 16.12 2.53 -32.84
CA TYR A 27 15.50 3.85 -33.03
C TYR A 27 15.96 4.96 -32.06
N ARG A 28 15.68 4.85 -30.76
CA ARG A 28 16.03 5.82 -29.72
C ARG A 28 16.84 5.15 -28.63
N ASN A 29 17.81 5.88 -28.10
CA ASN A 29 18.64 5.44 -26.98
C ASN A 29 18.19 6.12 -25.67
N ASP A 30 16.87 6.14 -25.45
CA ASP A 30 16.23 6.50 -24.20
C ASP A 30 15.50 5.29 -23.61
N GLY A 31 14.88 5.46 -22.44
CA GLY A 31 14.42 4.37 -21.57
C GLY A 31 13.09 3.84 -22.07
N VAL A 32 13.00 3.54 -23.34
CA VAL A 32 11.83 2.90 -23.91
C VAL A 32 12.39 1.77 -24.73
N ASP A 33 11.93 0.56 -24.43
CA ASP A 33 12.35 -0.62 -25.15
C ASP A 33 11.71 -0.63 -26.54
N ILE A 34 12.54 -0.56 -27.57
CA ILE A 34 12.13 -0.47 -28.96
C ILE A 34 12.89 -1.50 -29.78
N GLU A 35 12.14 -2.36 -30.47
CA GLU A 35 12.67 -3.42 -31.34
C GLU A 35 12.15 -3.29 -32.77
N ASN A 36 12.72 -4.10 -33.68
CA ASN A 36 12.23 -4.20 -35.05
C ASN A 36 10.82 -4.80 -35.09
N CYS A 37 9.93 -4.16 -35.85
CA CYS A 37 8.55 -4.58 -36.01
C CYS A 37 8.31 -5.26 -37.35
N THR A 38 7.74 -6.47 -37.32
CA THR A 38 7.36 -7.23 -38.53
C THR A 38 5.88 -7.07 -38.89
N ASP A 39 5.17 -6.07 -38.34
CA ASP A 39 3.78 -5.81 -38.69
C ASP A 39 3.66 -5.48 -40.18
N ALA A 40 2.75 -6.16 -40.88
CA ALA A 40 2.49 -5.93 -42.30
C ALA A 40 1.64 -4.67 -42.55
N SER A 41 1.25 -3.94 -41.50
CA SER A 41 0.48 -2.71 -41.61
C SER A 41 1.19 -1.67 -42.50
N PRO A 42 0.46 -0.97 -43.40
CA PRO A 42 1.05 0.10 -44.21
C PRO A 42 1.50 1.31 -43.37
N THR A 43 1.04 1.40 -42.12
CA THR A 43 1.48 2.43 -41.17
C THR A 43 2.69 2.01 -40.33
N ASN A 44 3.19 0.78 -40.49
CA ASN A 44 4.38 0.32 -39.78
C ASN A 44 5.62 1.07 -40.30
N ILE A 45 6.31 1.75 -39.40
CA ILE A 45 7.55 2.48 -39.68
C ILE A 45 8.81 1.62 -39.45
N GLY A 46 8.64 0.33 -39.15
CA GLY A 46 9.70 -0.65 -38.92
C GLY A 46 10.01 -0.94 -37.45
N TYR A 47 9.32 -0.28 -36.50
CA TYR A 47 9.60 -0.40 -35.06
C TYR A 47 8.34 -0.55 -34.22
N ASN A 48 8.46 -1.23 -33.09
CA ASN A 48 7.45 -1.30 -32.04
C ASN A 48 8.08 -1.10 -30.67
N VAL A 49 7.27 -0.62 -29.73
CA VAL A 49 7.63 -0.68 -28.31
C VAL A 49 7.46 -2.11 -27.84
N SER A 50 8.42 -2.63 -27.08
CA SER A 50 8.40 -3.96 -26.48
C SER A 50 8.71 -3.90 -25.00
N HIS A 51 8.81 -5.07 -24.33
CA HIS A 51 9.16 -5.21 -22.91
C HIS A 51 8.35 -4.36 -21.92
N ILE A 52 7.18 -3.86 -22.35
CA ILE A 52 6.34 -2.98 -21.55
C ILE A 52 5.91 -3.68 -20.25
N GLU A 53 6.29 -3.08 -19.13
CA GLU A 53 6.00 -3.58 -17.79
C GLU A 53 4.73 -2.94 -17.19
N ASP A 54 4.30 -3.48 -16.05
CA ASP A 54 3.20 -2.92 -15.27
C ASP A 54 3.56 -1.49 -14.79
N ASP A 55 2.56 -0.61 -14.78
CA ASP A 55 2.66 0.79 -14.35
C ASP A 55 3.55 1.71 -15.23
N GLU A 56 4.07 1.22 -16.35
CA GLU A 56 4.74 2.05 -17.37
C GLU A 56 3.79 2.94 -18.15
N TRP A 57 4.34 3.96 -18.80
CA TRP A 57 3.53 4.82 -19.67
C TRP A 57 4.30 5.53 -20.78
N LEU A 58 3.58 5.78 -21.87
CA LEU A 58 4.01 6.58 -23.01
C LEU A 58 3.13 7.82 -23.12
N GLN A 59 3.72 9.00 -23.39
CA GLN A 59 2.97 10.25 -23.51
C GLN A 59 3.28 10.99 -24.81
N TYR A 60 2.21 11.36 -25.51
CA TYR A 60 2.21 12.07 -26.77
C TYR A 60 1.56 13.44 -26.59
N THR A 61 2.14 14.48 -27.18
CA THR A 61 1.49 15.80 -27.25
C THR A 61 0.70 15.87 -28.55
N MET A 62 -0.61 16.07 -28.46
CA MET A 62 -1.52 16.16 -29.59
C MET A 62 -2.24 17.50 -29.58
N ILE A 63 -2.56 18.03 -30.77
CA ILE A 63 -3.34 19.26 -30.93
C ILE A 63 -4.70 18.87 -31.49
N SER A 64 -5.77 19.45 -30.93
CA SER A 64 -7.13 19.32 -31.45
C SER A 64 -7.71 20.70 -31.70
N ASP A 65 -8.30 20.92 -32.87
CA ASP A 65 -8.84 22.23 -33.26
C ASP A 65 -10.13 22.57 -32.51
N SER A 66 -10.86 21.54 -32.04
CA SER A 66 -12.10 21.66 -31.28
C SER A 66 -12.28 20.46 -30.35
N ALA A 67 -13.11 20.59 -29.32
CA ALA A 67 -13.39 19.46 -28.46
C ALA A 67 -14.16 18.38 -29.25
N ALA A 68 -13.60 17.19 -29.35
CA ALA A 68 -14.19 16.08 -30.11
C ALA A 68 -13.97 14.74 -29.42
N ALA A 69 -14.90 13.82 -29.65
CA ALA A 69 -14.82 12.44 -29.21
C ALA A 69 -14.32 11.56 -30.35
N TYR A 70 -13.33 10.72 -30.08
CA TYR A 70 -12.69 9.87 -31.09
C TYR A 70 -12.88 8.39 -30.76
N THR A 71 -12.87 7.57 -31.80
CA THR A 71 -12.49 6.16 -31.69
C THR A 71 -10.97 6.08 -31.72
N VAL A 72 -10.39 5.53 -30.66
CA VAL A 72 -8.94 5.36 -30.50
C VAL A 72 -8.60 3.89 -30.70
N THR A 73 -7.86 3.57 -31.75
CA THR A 73 -7.46 2.21 -32.10
C THR A 73 -6.00 1.96 -31.72
N PHE A 74 -5.79 0.91 -30.95
CA PHE A 74 -4.49 0.37 -30.58
C PHE A 74 -4.12 -0.76 -31.54
N ARG A 75 -2.89 -0.73 -32.05
CA ARG A 75 -2.27 -1.87 -32.76
C ARG A 75 -1.26 -2.51 -31.82
N SER A 76 -1.51 -3.75 -31.41
CA SER A 76 -0.73 -4.42 -30.38
C SER A 76 -0.55 -5.92 -30.66
N ALA A 77 0.42 -6.52 -29.98
CA ALA A 77 0.75 -7.94 -30.07
C ALA A 77 1.08 -8.50 -28.68
N ALA A 78 0.59 -9.69 -28.37
CA ALA A 78 0.79 -10.33 -27.08
C ALA A 78 0.82 -11.84 -27.22
N ASN A 79 1.80 -12.50 -26.59
CA ASN A 79 1.96 -13.94 -26.70
C ASN A 79 0.88 -14.71 -25.92
N ALA A 80 0.78 -14.48 -24.60
CA ALA A 80 -0.06 -15.29 -23.73
C ALA A 80 -0.88 -14.49 -22.71
N LEU A 81 -0.39 -13.34 -22.26
CA LEU A 81 -1.09 -12.47 -21.31
C LEU A 81 -1.42 -11.14 -22.00
N PRO A 82 -2.64 -10.60 -21.86
CA PRO A 82 -2.97 -9.32 -22.46
C PRO A 82 -2.50 -8.18 -21.57
N ALA A 83 -1.97 -7.11 -22.16
CA ALA A 83 -1.84 -5.85 -21.46
C ALA A 83 -3.23 -5.24 -21.18
N ILE A 84 -3.30 -4.45 -20.11
CA ILE A 84 -4.47 -3.64 -19.77
C ILE A 84 -4.01 -2.19 -19.81
N VAL A 85 -4.63 -1.39 -20.67
CA VAL A 85 -4.27 0.00 -20.88
C VAL A 85 -5.38 0.95 -20.49
N ARG A 86 -5.00 2.17 -20.15
CA ARG A 86 -5.90 3.30 -20.03
C ARG A 86 -5.33 4.53 -20.70
N LEU A 87 -6.21 5.31 -21.33
CA LEU A 87 -5.85 6.64 -21.81
C LEU A 87 -6.07 7.67 -20.70
N GLU A 88 -5.06 8.50 -20.48
CA GLU A 88 -5.19 9.73 -19.73
C GLU A 88 -5.01 10.93 -20.66
N ILE A 89 -5.85 11.94 -20.50
CA ILE A 89 -5.73 13.22 -21.19
C ILE A 89 -5.50 14.30 -20.15
N ASN A 90 -4.38 15.01 -20.28
CA ASN A 90 -3.96 16.07 -19.36
C ASN A 90 -3.90 15.61 -17.89
N GLY A 91 -3.51 14.36 -17.65
CA GLY A 91 -3.33 13.76 -16.33
C GLY A 91 -4.61 13.20 -15.68
N LEU A 92 -5.71 13.09 -16.43
CA LEU A 92 -6.95 12.48 -15.95
C LEU A 92 -7.38 11.34 -16.86
N ALA A 93 -7.99 10.30 -16.28
CA ALA A 93 -8.56 9.20 -17.05
C ALA A 93 -9.55 9.72 -18.11
N ALA A 94 -9.35 9.30 -19.36
CA ALA A 94 -10.19 9.60 -20.52
C ALA A 94 -10.83 8.33 -21.12
N SER A 95 -10.48 7.16 -20.59
CA SER A 95 -11.13 5.89 -20.85
C SER A 95 -11.27 5.07 -19.56
N ALA A 96 -12.14 4.06 -19.59
CA ALA A 96 -12.02 2.93 -18.67
C ALA A 96 -10.78 2.09 -19.02
N ALA A 97 -10.46 1.11 -18.17
CA ALA A 97 -9.45 0.09 -18.48
C ALA A 97 -9.86 -0.69 -19.74
N HIS A 98 -8.90 -0.89 -20.65
CA HIS A 98 -9.10 -1.56 -21.92
C HIS A 98 -8.10 -2.70 -22.08
N THR A 99 -8.61 -3.92 -22.28
CA THR A 99 -7.77 -5.11 -22.47
C THR A 99 -7.30 -5.20 -23.92
N LEU A 100 -6.00 -5.18 -24.14
CA LEU A 100 -5.40 -5.42 -25.45
C LEU A 100 -5.52 -6.91 -25.83
N PRO A 101 -5.64 -7.25 -27.12
CA PRO A 101 -5.87 -8.62 -27.56
C PRO A 101 -4.66 -9.54 -27.33
N ILE A 102 -4.91 -10.79 -26.94
CA ILE A 102 -3.93 -11.87 -27.03
C ILE A 102 -3.87 -12.33 -28.49
N THR A 103 -2.70 -12.26 -29.10
CA THR A 103 -2.50 -12.53 -30.54
C THR A 103 -1.72 -13.81 -30.81
N GLY A 104 -1.18 -14.45 -29.77
CA GLY A 104 -0.42 -15.71 -29.88
C GLY A 104 1.03 -15.52 -30.30
N GLY A 105 1.54 -14.29 -30.32
CA GLY A 105 2.95 -14.01 -30.57
C GLY A 105 3.30 -12.53 -30.44
N TRP A 106 4.54 -12.23 -30.05
CA TRP A 106 5.05 -10.86 -29.83
C TRP A 106 5.10 -9.99 -31.09
N GLN A 107 5.00 -10.61 -32.26
CA GLN A 107 5.00 -9.97 -33.57
C GLN A 107 3.77 -10.39 -34.40
N THR A 108 2.74 -10.92 -33.74
CA THR A 108 1.43 -11.19 -34.35
C THR A 108 0.50 -10.07 -33.93
N TRP A 109 -0.03 -9.29 -34.89
CA TRP A 109 -0.60 -7.98 -34.58
C TRP A 109 -2.11 -7.92 -34.78
N ALA A 110 -2.83 -7.34 -33.81
CA ALA A 110 -4.27 -7.13 -33.87
C ALA A 110 -4.66 -5.71 -33.49
N ASN A 111 -5.85 -5.29 -33.95
CA ASN A 111 -6.45 -4.02 -33.58
C ASN A 111 -7.45 -4.22 -32.44
N SER A 112 -7.48 -3.25 -31.52
CA SER A 112 -8.59 -3.09 -30.57
C SER A 112 -8.86 -1.60 -30.38
N SER A 113 -10.08 -1.21 -30.03
CA SER A 113 -10.47 0.19 -30.01
C SER A 113 -11.25 0.58 -28.76
N ILE A 114 -11.02 1.80 -28.31
CA ILE A 114 -11.83 2.50 -27.30
C ILE A 114 -12.64 3.57 -28.02
N ASN A 115 -13.95 3.58 -27.81
CA ASN A 115 -14.83 4.61 -28.38
C ASN A 115 -15.00 5.77 -27.41
N ASN A 116 -15.45 6.91 -27.95
CA ASN A 116 -15.87 8.08 -27.18
C ASN A 116 -14.78 8.70 -26.29
N VAL A 117 -13.51 8.62 -26.71
CA VAL A 117 -12.40 9.28 -26.00
C VAL A 117 -12.42 10.76 -26.34
N ILE A 118 -12.76 11.60 -25.36
CA ILE A 118 -12.88 13.05 -25.56
C ILE A 118 -11.51 13.71 -25.46
N LEU A 119 -11.11 14.38 -26.54
CA LEU A 119 -9.96 15.27 -26.59
C LEU A 119 -10.45 16.73 -26.56
N PRO A 120 -10.09 17.53 -25.55
CA PRO A 120 -10.40 18.96 -25.51
C PRO A 120 -9.75 19.74 -26.66
N ALA A 121 -10.29 20.91 -26.98
CA ALA A 121 -9.64 21.84 -27.91
C ALA A 121 -8.27 22.30 -27.36
N GLY A 122 -7.30 22.50 -28.25
CA GLY A 122 -5.96 22.97 -27.93
C GLY A 122 -4.92 21.86 -27.81
N THR A 123 -3.85 22.15 -27.08
CA THR A 123 -2.72 21.22 -26.85
C THR A 123 -3.02 20.30 -25.70
N ASN A 124 -2.94 18.99 -25.94
CA ASN A 124 -3.26 17.94 -24.99
C ASN A 124 -2.09 16.98 -24.80
N LYS A 125 -1.88 16.55 -23.56
CA LYS A 125 -0.99 15.44 -23.23
C LYS A 125 -1.82 14.16 -23.19
N VAL A 126 -1.60 13.29 -24.17
CA VAL A 126 -2.23 11.98 -24.29
C VAL A 126 -1.27 10.95 -23.75
N LYS A 127 -1.61 10.33 -22.62
CA LYS A 127 -0.81 9.27 -22.03
C LYS A 127 -1.52 7.92 -22.24
N VAL A 128 -0.76 6.94 -22.71
CA VAL A 128 -1.13 5.52 -22.64
C VAL A 128 -0.46 4.97 -21.39
N TYR A 129 -1.26 4.61 -20.40
CA TYR A 129 -0.81 4.01 -19.15
C TYR A 129 -1.09 2.51 -19.18
N PHE A 130 -0.07 1.70 -18.90
CA PHE A 130 -0.16 0.24 -18.89
C PHE A 130 -0.44 -0.20 -17.45
N GLU A 131 -1.72 -0.35 -17.10
CA GLU A 131 -2.13 -0.91 -15.80
C GLU A 131 -1.61 -2.34 -15.60
N ARG A 132 -1.43 -3.04 -16.73
CA ARG A 132 -0.65 -4.27 -16.80
C ARG A 132 0.11 -4.28 -18.13
N GLY A 133 1.38 -4.60 -18.09
CA GLY A 133 2.26 -4.78 -19.25
C GLY A 133 1.98 -6.10 -19.98
N GLY A 134 2.99 -6.60 -20.70
CA GLY A 134 2.91 -7.89 -21.41
C GLY A 134 2.31 -7.79 -22.82
N SER A 135 2.42 -6.64 -23.48
CA SER A 135 2.11 -6.51 -24.91
C SER A 135 3.09 -5.59 -25.60
N ASN A 136 3.48 -5.96 -26.82
CA ASN A 136 4.14 -5.07 -27.75
C ASN A 136 3.10 -4.11 -28.36
N PHE A 137 3.56 -2.91 -28.70
CA PHE A 137 2.71 -1.81 -29.12
C PHE A 137 3.33 -1.05 -30.31
N THR A 138 2.57 -0.83 -31.40
CA THR A 138 3.09 -0.09 -32.57
C THR A 138 2.48 1.30 -32.72
N SER A 139 1.16 1.43 -32.58
CA SER A 139 0.49 2.68 -32.92
C SER A 139 -0.82 2.90 -32.19
N LEU A 140 -1.14 4.19 -32.06
CA LEU A 140 -2.40 4.73 -31.58
C LEU A 140 -3.02 5.58 -32.69
N ILE A 141 -4.22 5.26 -33.13
CA ILE A 141 -4.91 5.99 -34.21
C ILE A 141 -6.21 6.58 -33.68
N PHE A 142 -6.33 7.90 -33.76
CA PHE A 142 -7.56 8.64 -33.46
C PHE A 142 -8.35 8.81 -34.76
N SER A 143 -9.60 8.34 -34.77
CA SER A 143 -10.44 8.31 -35.97
C SER A 143 -11.90 8.63 -35.63
N ASN A 144 -12.71 8.87 -36.67
CA ASN A 144 -14.15 9.09 -36.58
C ASN A 144 -14.55 10.15 -35.52
N PRO A 145 -14.04 11.39 -35.62
CA PRO A 145 -14.40 12.43 -34.66
C PRO A 145 -15.89 12.70 -34.66
N THR A 146 -16.48 12.73 -33.47
CA THR A 146 -17.87 13.16 -33.23
C THR A 146 -17.89 14.31 -32.22
N ALA A 147 -19.01 15.03 -32.17
CA ALA A 147 -19.21 16.13 -31.25
C ALA A 147 -19.18 15.63 -29.80
N ALA A 148 -18.30 16.18 -28.96
CA ALA A 148 -18.05 15.70 -27.60
C ALA A 148 -19.32 15.75 -26.70
N GLU A 149 -20.21 16.70 -26.97
CA GLU A 149 -21.48 16.89 -26.27
C GLU A 149 -22.49 15.77 -26.51
N THR A 150 -22.31 14.97 -27.57
CA THR A 150 -23.16 13.81 -27.89
C THR A 150 -22.76 12.55 -27.12
N VAL A 151 -21.57 12.55 -26.50
CA VAL A 151 -21.07 11.41 -25.74
C VAL A 151 -21.89 11.22 -24.46
N PRO A 152 -22.39 9.99 -24.18
CA PRO A 152 -23.08 9.69 -22.93
C PRO A 152 -22.23 10.00 -21.70
N PHE A 153 -22.86 10.54 -20.66
CA PHE A 153 -22.15 10.89 -19.43
C PHE A 153 -21.95 9.64 -18.55
N GLN A 154 -20.69 9.26 -18.32
CA GLN A 154 -20.35 7.98 -17.68
C GLN A 154 -19.12 8.11 -16.76
N ALA A 155 -19.07 7.22 -15.77
CA ALA A 155 -17.88 7.00 -14.96
C ALA A 155 -16.83 6.23 -15.78
N LEU A 156 -15.57 6.63 -15.63
CA LEU A 156 -14.44 6.00 -16.33
C LEU A 156 -13.55 5.20 -15.39
N PHE A 157 -13.27 5.77 -14.22
CA PHE A 157 -12.29 5.21 -13.29
C PHE A 157 -12.57 5.66 -11.86
N ALA A 158 -12.18 4.83 -10.90
CA ALA A 158 -12.14 5.19 -9.51
C ALA A 158 -10.81 4.78 -8.86
N GLU A 159 -10.27 5.60 -7.97
CA GLU A 159 -9.10 5.28 -7.15
C GLU A 159 -9.25 5.81 -5.73
N THR A 160 -8.59 5.17 -4.76
CA THR A 160 -8.53 5.71 -3.39
C THR A 160 -7.50 6.83 -3.27
N ASN A 161 -7.63 7.68 -2.26
CA ASN A 161 -6.48 8.41 -1.72
C ASN A 161 -5.52 7.44 -1.00
N SER A 162 -4.33 7.94 -0.63
CA SER A 162 -3.32 7.13 0.06
C SER A 162 -3.65 6.85 1.54
N GLN A 163 -4.64 7.56 2.11
CA GLN A 163 -5.13 7.36 3.48
C GLN A 163 -6.33 6.40 3.56
N GLY A 164 -6.90 5.99 2.41
CA GLY A 164 -8.08 5.11 2.37
C GLY A 164 -9.40 5.73 2.83
N THR A 165 -9.43 7.04 3.04
CA THR A 165 -10.63 7.76 3.52
C THR A 165 -11.50 8.29 2.39
N GLN A 166 -10.96 8.38 1.17
CA GLN A 166 -11.65 8.95 0.01
C GLN A 166 -11.47 8.09 -1.22
N ILE A 167 -12.50 8.04 -2.05
CA ILE A 167 -12.49 7.50 -3.40
C ILE A 167 -12.75 8.65 -4.39
N PHE A 168 -11.88 8.79 -5.37
CA PHE A 168 -12.00 9.73 -6.47
C PHE A 168 -12.58 9.01 -7.69
N LEU A 169 -13.82 9.33 -8.05
CA LEU A 169 -14.49 8.83 -9.24
C LEU A 169 -14.33 9.84 -10.39
N THR A 170 -13.57 9.47 -11.42
CA THR A 170 -13.36 10.27 -12.63
C THR A 170 -14.42 9.98 -13.66
N LEU A 171 -15.06 11.04 -14.15
CA LEU A 171 -16.09 11.00 -15.20
C LEU A 171 -15.53 11.46 -16.54
N ASN A 172 -16.19 11.10 -17.64
CA ASN A 172 -15.73 11.43 -19.00
C ASN A 172 -15.98 12.89 -19.42
N ARG A 173 -16.81 13.63 -18.69
CA ARG A 173 -17.18 15.03 -18.96
C ARG A 173 -17.26 15.84 -17.67
N ASN A 174 -17.28 17.16 -17.81
CA ASN A 174 -17.41 18.06 -16.67
C ASN A 174 -18.82 17.97 -16.08
N ILE A 175 -18.92 17.87 -14.77
CA ILE A 175 -20.18 17.96 -14.03
C ILE A 175 -20.65 19.42 -14.07
N THR A 176 -21.88 19.64 -14.51
CA THR A 176 -22.54 20.97 -14.53
C THR A 176 -23.70 21.07 -13.53
N GLY A 177 -24.23 19.93 -13.07
CA GLY A 177 -25.23 19.85 -12.01
C GLY A 177 -24.87 18.74 -11.02
N PHE A 178 -24.92 19.06 -9.72
CA PHE A 178 -24.52 18.15 -8.66
C PHE A 178 -25.40 18.30 -7.42
N ASN A 179 -26.23 17.29 -7.15
CA ASN A 179 -27.10 17.18 -5.97
C ASN A 179 -26.98 15.79 -5.33
N ALA A 180 -25.82 15.13 -5.49
CA ALA A 180 -25.65 13.76 -5.06
C ALA A 180 -25.66 13.58 -3.55
N LEU A 181 -26.30 12.50 -3.10
CA LEU A 181 -26.37 12.10 -1.70
C LEU A 181 -25.51 10.86 -1.46
N PRO A 182 -25.01 10.63 -0.22
CA PRO A 182 -24.35 9.38 0.14
C PRO A 182 -25.14 8.12 -0.23
N THR A 183 -26.48 8.18 -0.16
CA THR A 183 -27.39 7.08 -0.50
C THR A 183 -27.45 6.76 -1.99
N ASP A 184 -26.97 7.64 -2.86
CA ASP A 184 -26.89 7.38 -4.29
C ASP A 184 -25.76 6.41 -4.64
N PHE A 185 -24.85 6.17 -3.70
CA PHE A 185 -23.65 5.37 -3.86
C PHE A 185 -23.62 4.17 -2.92
N GLN A 186 -22.92 3.12 -3.34
CA GLN A 186 -22.51 2.01 -2.49
C GLN A 186 -21.02 1.76 -2.68
N VAL A 187 -20.29 1.61 -1.57
CA VAL A 187 -18.88 1.21 -1.57
C VAL A 187 -18.75 -0.10 -0.82
N LYS A 188 -18.07 -1.08 -1.41
CA LYS A 188 -17.74 -2.36 -0.78
C LYS A 188 -16.23 -2.56 -0.71
N ALA A 189 -15.73 -2.97 0.45
CA ALA A 189 -14.36 -3.42 0.64
C ALA A 189 -14.38 -4.92 1.02
N ASN A 190 -13.73 -5.76 0.22
CA ASN A 190 -13.83 -7.23 0.29
C ASN A 190 -15.29 -7.74 0.33
N GLY A 191 -16.17 -7.07 -0.41
CA GLY A 191 -17.61 -7.38 -0.45
C GLY A 191 -18.43 -6.84 0.73
N ILE A 192 -17.80 -6.24 1.74
CA ILE A 192 -18.46 -5.66 2.92
C ILE A 192 -18.78 -4.18 2.66
N ASP A 193 -20.04 -3.79 2.87
CA ASP A 193 -20.49 -2.41 2.71
C ASP A 193 -19.75 -1.45 3.64
N GLN A 194 -19.31 -0.33 3.08
CA GLN A 194 -18.66 0.77 3.79
C GLN A 194 -19.65 1.91 3.98
N THR A 195 -19.63 2.55 5.15
CA THR A 195 -20.46 3.72 5.43
C THR A 195 -19.90 4.95 4.74
N ILE A 196 -20.67 5.53 3.82
CA ILE A 196 -20.32 6.77 3.12
C ILE A 196 -20.79 7.96 3.98
N SER A 197 -19.85 8.82 4.38
CA SER A 197 -20.13 10.01 5.21
C SER A 197 -20.41 11.24 4.37
N GLN A 198 -19.82 11.36 3.17
CA GLN A 198 -19.94 12.55 2.34
C GLN A 198 -19.71 12.22 0.86
N VAL A 199 -20.44 12.91 -0.01
CA VAL A 199 -20.23 12.89 -1.46
C VAL A 199 -20.22 14.34 -1.95
N VAL A 200 -19.15 14.74 -2.64
CA VAL A 200 -18.98 16.12 -3.16
C VAL A 200 -18.31 16.10 -4.52
N GLN A 201 -18.51 17.17 -5.30
CA GLN A 201 -17.67 17.44 -6.46
C GLN A 201 -16.28 17.91 -6.00
N HIS A 202 -15.23 17.48 -6.70
CA HIS A 202 -13.86 17.89 -6.39
C HIS A 202 -13.65 19.38 -6.71
N ALA A 203 -13.23 20.17 -5.72
CA ALA A 203 -13.12 21.64 -5.84
C ALA A 203 -12.18 22.11 -6.97
N GLY A 204 -11.11 21.36 -7.24
CA GLY A 204 -10.14 21.70 -8.29
C GLY A 204 -10.40 21.03 -9.65
N ASN A 205 -11.44 20.20 -9.77
CA ASN A 205 -11.63 19.39 -10.98
C ASN A 205 -13.10 19.04 -11.21
N ALA A 206 -13.69 19.63 -12.24
CA ALA A 206 -15.10 19.45 -12.54
C ALA A 206 -15.48 18.03 -13.01
N ARG A 207 -14.52 17.15 -13.29
CA ARG A 207 -14.78 15.75 -13.71
C ARG A 207 -14.74 14.74 -12.58
N ILE A 208 -14.40 15.14 -11.36
CA ILE A 208 -14.18 14.22 -10.25
C ILE A 208 -15.28 14.35 -9.21
N VAL A 209 -15.86 13.22 -8.82
CA VAL A 209 -16.68 13.07 -7.62
C VAL A 209 -15.80 12.47 -6.52
N VAL A 210 -15.86 13.06 -5.33
CA VAL A 210 -15.17 12.58 -4.14
C VAL A 210 -16.19 11.91 -3.22
N VAL A 211 -15.97 10.64 -2.95
CA VAL A 211 -16.78 9.83 -2.02
C VAL A 211 -15.94 9.58 -0.77
N THR A 212 -16.38 10.07 0.37
CA THR A 212 -15.69 9.91 1.66
C THR A 212 -16.34 8.79 2.45
N VAL A 213 -15.52 7.85 2.92
CA VAL A 213 -15.96 6.75 3.80
C VAL A 213 -15.67 7.09 5.26
N SER A 214 -16.51 6.57 6.16
CA SER A 214 -16.41 6.84 7.60
C SER A 214 -15.24 6.09 8.25
N ASN A 215 -14.97 4.88 7.77
CA ASN A 215 -13.85 4.06 8.22
C ASN A 215 -12.84 3.95 7.07
N PRO A 216 -11.53 4.18 7.32
CA PRO A 216 -10.51 4.03 6.29
C PRO A 216 -10.50 2.61 5.71
N ILE A 217 -10.42 2.52 4.39
CA ILE A 217 -10.16 1.29 3.66
C ILE A 217 -8.68 0.90 3.83
N LEU A 218 -8.37 -0.40 3.79
CA LEU A 218 -7.02 -0.94 3.96
C LEU A 218 -6.36 -1.32 2.62
N ALA A 219 -5.02 -1.32 2.58
CA ALA A 219 -4.21 -1.53 1.37
C ALA A 219 -4.46 -2.86 0.64
N ASN A 220 -4.84 -3.91 1.37
CA ASN A 220 -5.06 -5.25 0.82
C ASN A 220 -6.53 -5.56 0.49
N GLN A 221 -7.42 -4.57 0.57
CA GLN A 221 -8.84 -4.77 0.30
C GLN A 221 -9.14 -4.53 -1.19
N ASN A 222 -9.95 -5.43 -1.76
CA ASN A 222 -10.58 -5.24 -3.05
C ASN A 222 -11.78 -4.32 -2.89
N ILE A 223 -11.86 -3.27 -3.72
CA ILE A 223 -12.84 -2.21 -3.54
C ILE A 223 -13.70 -2.08 -4.78
N ASN A 224 -15.02 -1.98 -4.57
CA ASN A 224 -15.98 -1.70 -5.63
C ASN A 224 -16.86 -0.51 -5.23
N ILE A 225 -17.20 0.32 -6.22
CA ILE A 225 -18.15 1.43 -6.08
C ILE A 225 -19.29 1.27 -7.08
N SER A 226 -20.51 1.58 -6.65
CA SER A 226 -21.72 1.60 -7.47
C SER A 226 -22.41 2.96 -7.31
N TYR A 227 -23.15 3.38 -8.33
CA TYR A 227 -23.99 4.57 -8.33
C TYR A 227 -25.33 4.25 -8.98
N THR A 228 -26.41 4.52 -8.25
CA THR A 228 -27.80 4.29 -8.71
C THR A 228 -28.65 5.56 -8.73
N GLY A 229 -28.05 6.71 -8.44
CA GLY A 229 -28.73 8.00 -8.45
C GLY A 229 -28.95 8.58 -9.85
N ASN A 230 -29.58 9.76 -9.89
CA ASN A 230 -29.76 10.59 -11.08
C ASN A 230 -29.40 12.07 -10.84
N SER A 231 -28.64 12.31 -9.77
CA SER A 231 -28.38 13.61 -9.14
C SER A 231 -27.09 14.29 -9.62
N ILE A 232 -26.36 13.66 -10.54
CA ILE A 232 -25.13 14.17 -11.17
C ILE A 232 -25.38 14.27 -12.67
N GLU A 233 -25.13 15.43 -13.26
CA GLU A 233 -25.38 15.68 -14.68
C GLU A 233 -24.31 16.55 -15.36
N THR A 234 -24.29 16.47 -16.69
CA THR A 234 -23.53 17.34 -17.59
C THR A 234 -24.48 17.87 -18.66
N ASP A 235 -24.66 19.19 -18.74
CA ASP A 235 -25.53 19.86 -19.71
C ASP A 235 -26.96 19.27 -19.77
N GLY A 236 -27.55 18.90 -18.63
CA GLY A 236 -28.87 18.26 -18.53
C GLY A 236 -28.90 16.75 -18.84
N MET A 237 -27.76 16.14 -19.16
CA MET A 237 -27.61 14.70 -19.33
C MET A 237 -27.20 14.04 -18.00
N PRO A 238 -28.02 13.14 -17.42
CA PRO A 238 -27.67 12.49 -16.17
C PRO A 238 -26.53 11.48 -16.35
N LEU A 239 -25.72 11.32 -15.29
CA LEU A 239 -24.69 10.29 -15.20
C LEU A 239 -25.35 8.91 -15.28
N ILE A 240 -24.88 8.08 -16.20
CA ILE A 240 -25.34 6.69 -16.34
C ILE A 240 -25.01 5.92 -15.05
N ALA A 241 -26.04 5.30 -14.46
CA ALA A 241 -25.89 4.41 -13.32
C ALA A 241 -24.96 3.24 -13.63
N PHE A 242 -24.15 2.84 -12.66
CA PHE A 242 -23.20 1.75 -12.79
C PHE A 242 -23.11 0.94 -11.51
N THR A 243 -22.69 -0.32 -11.62
CA THR A 243 -22.52 -1.22 -10.48
C THR A 243 -21.15 -1.86 -10.51
N ASN A 244 -20.59 -2.08 -9.32
CA ASN A 244 -19.35 -2.80 -9.08
C ASN A 244 -18.14 -2.29 -9.89
N LEU A 245 -18.05 -0.99 -10.16
CA LEU A 245 -16.85 -0.39 -10.74
C LEU A 245 -15.68 -0.65 -9.79
N VAL A 246 -14.63 -1.31 -10.29
CA VAL A 246 -13.41 -1.59 -9.51
C VAL A 246 -12.70 -0.29 -9.21
N VAL A 247 -12.31 -0.10 -7.95
CA VAL A 247 -11.54 1.06 -7.50
C VAL A 247 -10.08 0.64 -7.36
N LYS A 248 -9.15 1.34 -8.03
CA LYS A 248 -7.71 1.11 -7.83
C LYS A 248 -7.34 1.52 -6.41
N ASN A 249 -6.92 0.53 -5.62
CA ASN A 249 -6.46 0.75 -4.26
C ASN A 249 -5.04 1.32 -4.30
N LYS A 250 -4.87 2.57 -3.91
CA LYS A 250 -3.58 3.29 -3.85
C LYS A 250 -3.08 3.47 -2.42
N ILE A 251 -3.72 2.79 -1.47
CA ILE A 251 -3.29 2.81 -0.07
C ILE A 251 -2.01 1.96 0.00
N PRO A 252 -0.88 2.51 0.48
CA PRO A 252 0.34 1.75 0.58
C PRO A 252 0.27 0.74 1.73
N ASN A 253 0.98 -0.38 1.59
CA ASN A 253 1.18 -1.30 2.71
C ASN A 253 2.01 -0.61 3.80
N ARG A 254 1.64 -0.87 5.06
CA ARG A 254 2.31 -0.32 6.25
C ARG A 254 2.74 -1.44 7.17
N PHE A 255 3.90 -1.29 7.79
CA PHE A 255 4.28 -2.11 8.92
C PHE A 255 3.44 -1.75 10.14
N ILE A 256 2.83 -2.76 10.76
CA ILE A 256 2.07 -2.58 12.00
C ILE A 256 3.06 -2.56 13.18
N ILE A 257 2.94 -1.55 14.04
CA ILE A 257 3.77 -1.38 15.23
C ILE A 257 2.93 -1.73 16.48
N PRO A 258 3.44 -2.57 17.40
CA PRO A 258 4.80 -3.14 17.48
C PRO A 258 5.09 -4.23 16.44
N GLY A 259 6.37 -4.35 16.04
CA GLY A 259 6.82 -5.32 15.04
C GLY A 259 8.30 -5.20 14.66
N LYS A 260 8.82 -6.23 14.00
CA LYS A 260 10.17 -6.27 13.41
C LYS A 260 10.12 -5.87 11.94
N ILE A 261 11.06 -5.02 11.53
CA ILE A 261 11.19 -4.50 10.17
C ILE A 261 12.63 -4.73 9.69
N GLN A 262 12.79 -5.36 8.52
CA GLN A 262 14.10 -5.50 7.88
C GLN A 262 14.56 -4.14 7.35
N ALA A 263 15.85 -3.85 7.47
CA ALA A 263 16.35 -2.53 7.07
C ALA A 263 16.25 -2.34 5.55
N GLU A 264 16.43 -3.40 4.78
CA GLU A 264 16.28 -3.44 3.33
C GLU A 264 14.83 -3.31 2.84
N ASP A 265 13.82 -3.51 3.70
CA ASP A 265 12.39 -3.37 3.35
C ASP A 265 11.91 -1.91 3.48
N PHE A 266 12.72 -0.97 3.00
CA PHE A 266 12.40 0.46 3.04
C PHE A 266 11.33 0.85 2.00
N TYR A 267 10.55 1.89 2.31
CA TYR A 267 9.69 2.55 1.33
C TYR A 267 10.49 3.51 0.44
N PHE A 268 11.52 4.15 1.00
CA PHE A 268 12.41 5.02 0.24
C PHE A 268 13.81 5.00 0.85
N ASN A 269 14.83 4.91 0.00
CA ASN A 269 16.23 4.93 0.37
C ASN A 269 16.93 6.13 -0.25
N ASN A 270 17.62 6.90 0.58
CA ASN A 270 18.51 7.96 0.19
C ASN A 270 19.93 7.65 0.67
N GLY A 271 20.74 7.08 -0.21
CA GLY A 271 22.20 7.00 -0.05
C GLY A 271 22.75 5.67 0.50
N PHE A 272 21.93 4.82 1.12
CA PHE A 272 22.38 3.50 1.57
C PHE A 272 22.54 2.53 0.41
N GLN A 273 23.42 1.55 0.57
CA GLN A 273 23.56 0.41 -0.34
C GLN A 273 23.14 -0.89 0.34
N LEU A 274 22.85 -1.93 -0.44
CA LEU A 274 22.56 -3.27 0.06
C LEU A 274 23.76 -4.19 -0.14
N GLU A 275 24.06 -5.01 0.86
CA GLU A 275 25.07 -6.09 0.78
C GLU A 275 24.54 -7.38 1.41
N ASP A 276 25.23 -8.51 1.18
CA ASP A 276 24.87 -9.79 1.80
C ASP A 276 25.13 -9.75 3.31
N CYS A 277 24.11 -10.13 4.09
CA CYS A 277 24.20 -10.14 5.54
C CYS A 277 24.72 -11.49 6.05
N THR A 278 25.75 -11.47 6.91
CA THR A 278 26.27 -12.70 7.54
C THR A 278 25.66 -12.98 8.92
N ASP A 279 24.68 -12.18 9.35
CA ASP A 279 23.97 -12.39 10.61
C ASP A 279 23.09 -13.64 10.57
N VAL A 280 22.55 -14.03 11.73
CA VAL A 280 21.56 -15.11 11.81
C VAL A 280 20.33 -14.77 10.96
N GLY A 281 20.03 -15.64 10.00
CA GLY A 281 18.94 -15.45 9.03
C GLY A 281 19.42 -15.12 7.62
N GLY A 282 20.67 -14.65 7.46
CA GLY A 282 21.20 -14.22 6.17
C GLY A 282 20.42 -13.04 5.59
N GLY A 283 20.24 -13.01 4.27
CA GLY A 283 19.50 -11.95 3.58
C GLY A 283 20.38 -10.78 3.17
N LYS A 284 19.81 -9.57 3.17
CA LYS A 284 20.55 -8.34 2.90
C LYS A 284 20.66 -7.52 4.20
N ASN A 285 21.60 -6.59 4.22
CA ASN A 285 21.59 -5.50 5.19
C ASN A 285 21.82 -4.17 4.45
N VAL A 286 21.44 -3.07 5.07
CA VAL A 286 21.86 -1.74 4.58
C VAL A 286 23.28 -1.46 5.06
N ALA A 287 24.07 -0.83 4.20
CA ALA A 287 25.49 -0.59 4.39
C ALA A 287 25.94 0.75 3.82
N PHE A 288 27.20 1.10 4.09
CA PHE A 288 27.85 2.34 3.66
C PHE A 288 27.11 3.60 4.12
N ALA A 289 26.62 3.59 5.37
CA ALA A 289 25.95 4.74 5.95
C ALA A 289 26.85 5.99 5.93
N ASN A 290 26.41 7.07 5.30
CA ASN A 290 27.04 8.39 5.36
C ASN A 290 26.18 9.39 6.11
N ASN A 291 26.77 10.53 6.46
CA ASN A 291 26.05 11.62 7.12
C ASN A 291 25.01 12.20 6.15
N GLY A 292 23.74 12.22 6.57
CA GLY A 292 22.61 12.72 5.78
C GLY A 292 21.87 11.64 5.00
N ASP A 293 22.37 10.41 4.94
CA ASP A 293 21.63 9.29 4.37
C ASP A 293 20.40 8.97 5.22
N TYR A 294 19.31 8.50 4.60
CA TYR A 294 18.12 8.11 5.36
C TYR A 294 17.30 7.02 4.68
N LEU A 295 16.59 6.28 5.52
CA LEU A 295 15.58 5.30 5.12
C LEU A 295 14.23 5.73 5.65
N ASP A 296 13.22 5.72 4.79
CA ASP A 296 11.83 5.95 5.16
C ASP A 296 11.06 4.63 5.13
N TYR A 297 10.24 4.37 6.15
CA TYR A 297 9.33 3.22 6.25
C TYR A 297 7.91 3.72 6.47
N LEU A 298 6.93 3.09 5.85
CA LEU A 298 5.52 3.37 6.12
C LEU A 298 5.05 2.51 7.28
N ILE A 299 4.67 3.15 8.38
CA ILE A 299 4.27 2.47 9.61
C ILE A 299 2.85 2.88 10.03
N SER A 300 2.19 2.00 10.76
CA SER A 300 0.91 2.24 11.44
C SER A 300 1.05 1.88 12.92
N ILE A 301 0.83 2.85 13.80
CA ILE A 301 0.96 2.71 15.24
C ILE A 301 -0.45 2.65 15.81
N GLY A 302 -0.90 1.45 16.20
CA GLY A 302 -2.27 1.24 16.69
C GLY A 302 -2.51 1.89 18.06
N GLU A 303 -1.46 2.04 18.86
CA GLU A 303 -1.53 2.59 20.21
C GLU A 303 -0.26 3.40 20.51
N GLY A 304 -0.42 4.66 20.91
CA GLY A 304 0.71 5.51 21.29
C GLY A 304 1.34 5.15 22.64
N GLY A 305 2.44 5.80 22.97
CA GLY A 305 3.16 5.67 24.24
C GLY A 305 4.63 5.27 24.06
N GLU A 306 5.23 4.82 25.15
CA GLU A 306 6.61 4.38 25.18
C GLU A 306 6.82 3.10 24.36
N HIS A 307 7.79 3.11 23.46
CA HIS A 307 8.21 1.96 22.67
C HIS A 307 9.73 1.82 22.73
N THR A 308 10.22 0.58 22.76
CA THR A 308 11.66 0.29 22.64
C THR A 308 11.98 -0.04 21.20
N PHE A 309 12.87 0.73 20.59
CA PHE A 309 13.53 0.38 19.34
C PHE A 309 14.77 -0.45 19.66
N SER A 310 14.89 -1.63 19.05
CA SER A 310 16.06 -2.50 19.08
C SER A 310 16.65 -2.56 17.68
N PHE A 311 17.81 -1.95 17.47
CA PHE A 311 18.53 -1.94 16.19
C PHE A 311 19.56 -3.07 16.17
N ARG A 312 19.49 -3.95 15.17
CA ARG A 312 20.53 -4.94 14.89
C ARG A 312 21.60 -4.33 14.00
N VAL A 313 22.65 -3.83 14.63
CA VAL A 313 23.68 -3.01 14.00
C VAL A 313 25.02 -3.73 14.01
N ALA A 314 25.83 -3.48 12.99
CA ALA A 314 27.25 -3.81 12.95
C ALA A 314 28.05 -2.54 12.66
N SER A 315 29.11 -2.30 13.43
CA SER A 315 29.94 -1.11 13.31
C SER A 315 31.37 -1.42 13.72
N GLN A 316 32.33 -1.04 12.87
CA GLN A 316 33.75 -1.17 13.21
C GLN A 316 34.16 -0.13 14.28
N TYR A 317 33.51 1.04 14.29
CA TYR A 317 33.84 2.17 15.16
C TYR A 317 32.66 2.57 16.06
N SER A 318 32.87 3.51 16.99
CA SER A 318 31.83 3.97 17.95
C SER A 318 31.28 5.36 17.61
N ASN A 319 31.07 5.64 16.32
CA ASN A 319 30.65 6.96 15.83
C ASN A 319 29.28 6.94 15.12
N GLY A 320 28.72 5.78 14.78
CA GLY A 320 27.44 5.69 14.10
C GLY A 320 26.28 6.27 14.91
N LYS A 321 25.37 6.98 14.25
CA LYS A 321 24.26 7.67 14.92
C LYS A 321 23.02 7.77 14.04
N ILE A 322 21.88 7.34 14.58
CA ILE A 322 20.57 7.44 13.93
C ILE A 322 19.66 8.38 14.70
N ALA A 323 19.10 9.39 14.02
CA ALA A 323 17.93 10.13 14.47
C ALA A 323 16.66 9.45 13.98
N ILE A 324 15.74 9.20 14.92
CA ILE A 324 14.44 8.58 14.68
C ILE A 324 13.42 9.70 14.52
N GLN A 325 12.82 9.82 13.34
CA GLN A 325 11.91 10.92 13.02
C GLN A 325 10.58 10.38 12.49
N LEU A 326 9.50 11.13 12.72
CA LEU A 326 8.22 10.93 12.02
C LEU A 326 8.02 12.05 11.01
N VAL A 327 7.80 11.68 9.76
CA VAL A 327 7.51 12.59 8.66
C VAL A 327 6.02 12.52 8.35
N ASN A 328 5.34 13.67 8.41
CA ASN A 328 3.93 13.81 8.05
C ASN A 328 3.72 15.04 7.16
N GLY A 329 3.63 14.81 5.85
CA GLY A 329 3.62 15.88 4.85
C GLY A 329 4.91 16.72 4.94
N PRO A 330 4.83 18.05 5.08
CA PRO A 330 6.00 18.91 5.20
C PRO A 330 6.63 18.89 6.61
N ASN A 331 5.96 18.30 7.61
CA ASN A 331 6.41 18.34 9.00
C ASN A 331 7.30 17.13 9.30
N ILE A 332 8.45 17.39 9.93
CA ILE A 332 9.37 16.36 10.42
C ILE A 332 9.52 16.54 11.93
N SER A 333 9.12 15.53 12.69
CA SER A 333 9.27 15.48 14.14
C SER A 333 10.47 14.61 14.49
N ASN A 334 11.53 15.19 15.03
CA ASN A 334 12.64 14.41 15.59
C ASN A 334 12.24 13.88 16.97
N LEU A 335 12.17 12.55 17.11
CA LEU A 335 11.68 11.92 18.34
C LEU A 335 12.81 11.63 19.32
N ASN A 336 13.87 10.98 18.85
CA ASN A 336 15.03 10.65 19.65
C ASN A 336 16.24 10.34 18.77
N THR A 337 17.42 10.16 19.36
CA THR A 337 18.65 9.84 18.63
C THR A 337 19.46 8.81 19.40
N ILE A 338 19.87 7.74 18.72
CA ILE A 338 20.72 6.69 19.27
C ILE A 338 22.13 6.81 18.67
N SER A 339 23.14 6.70 19.55
CA SER A 339 24.54 6.55 19.15
C SER A 339 24.95 5.09 19.34
N PHE A 340 25.60 4.51 18.34
CA PHE A 340 26.03 3.13 18.35
C PHE A 340 27.42 2.97 18.92
N THR A 341 27.60 1.94 19.76
CA THR A 341 28.92 1.46 20.16
C THR A 341 29.49 0.49 19.13
N GLN A 342 30.81 0.39 19.05
CA GLN A 342 31.49 -0.60 18.19
C GLN A 342 31.02 -2.03 18.48
N THR A 343 30.95 -2.85 17.43
CA THR A 343 30.61 -4.28 17.52
C THR A 343 31.76 -5.20 17.14
N GLY A 344 32.87 -4.62 16.64
CA GLY A 344 34.10 -5.35 16.31
C GLY A 344 34.29 -5.65 14.83
N GLY A 345 33.37 -5.24 13.95
CA GLY A 345 33.50 -5.37 12.50
C GLY A 345 32.19 -5.09 11.76
N TRP A 346 32.29 -4.89 10.44
CA TRP A 346 31.17 -4.55 9.54
C TRP A 346 30.08 -5.62 9.42
N GLN A 347 30.40 -6.84 9.83
CA GLN A 347 29.49 -7.98 9.83
C GLN A 347 29.46 -8.68 11.21
N SER A 348 29.87 -7.96 12.26
CA SER A 348 29.75 -8.40 13.65
C SER A 348 28.55 -7.70 14.27
N TRP A 349 27.49 -8.46 14.58
CA TRP A 349 26.17 -7.89 14.82
C TRP A 349 25.78 -7.90 16.30
N ASN A 350 25.27 -6.77 16.80
CA ASN A 350 24.70 -6.66 18.14
C ASN A 350 23.41 -5.83 18.15
N ASN A 351 22.53 -6.07 19.13
CA ASN A 351 21.33 -5.27 19.33
C ASN A 351 21.68 -4.06 20.18
N GLN A 352 21.25 -2.88 19.77
CA GLN A 352 21.39 -1.64 20.53
C GLN A 352 20.04 -0.94 20.61
N ASN A 353 19.65 -0.55 21.82
CA ASN A 353 18.26 -0.21 22.12
C ASN A 353 18.13 1.26 22.52
N ILE A 354 16.98 1.85 22.18
CA ILE A 354 16.57 3.18 22.64
C ILE A 354 15.06 3.21 22.86
N VAL A 355 14.64 3.95 23.88
CA VAL A 355 13.24 4.18 24.19
C VAL A 355 12.77 5.46 23.47
N VAL A 356 11.61 5.36 22.81
CA VAL A 356 11.01 6.45 22.04
C VAL A 356 9.51 6.51 22.35
N ASN A 357 9.00 7.70 22.62
CA ASN A 357 7.56 7.91 22.78
C ASN A 357 6.92 8.12 21.40
N LEU A 358 6.09 7.19 20.97
CA LEU A 358 5.43 7.21 19.67
C LEU A 358 3.96 7.67 19.80
N PRO A 359 3.48 8.62 19.00
CA PRO A 359 2.05 8.92 18.91
C PRO A 359 1.30 7.83 18.13
N VAL A 360 0.01 7.65 18.43
CA VAL A 360 -0.90 6.81 17.62
C VAL A 360 -1.04 7.38 16.20
N GLY A 361 -1.21 6.51 15.20
CA GLY A 361 -1.53 6.88 13.83
C GLY A 361 -0.57 6.34 12.77
N ASP A 362 -0.81 6.77 11.54
CA ASP A 362 -0.04 6.40 10.36
C ASP A 362 1.04 7.44 10.06
N TYR A 363 2.27 6.98 9.92
CA TYR A 363 3.42 7.86 9.69
C TYR A 363 4.37 7.29 8.66
N LYS A 364 5.24 8.15 8.16
CA LYS A 364 6.50 7.75 7.58
C LYS A 364 7.57 7.84 8.67
N LEU A 365 8.09 6.69 9.10
CA LEU A 365 9.22 6.60 10.01
C LEU A 365 10.50 6.82 9.23
N ARG A 366 11.27 7.85 9.57
CA ARG A 366 12.57 8.12 9.00
C ARG A 366 13.67 7.74 9.99
N LEU A 367 14.59 6.91 9.53
CA LEU A 367 15.87 6.65 10.19
C LEU A 367 16.93 7.49 9.46
N LEU A 368 17.26 8.64 10.03
CA LEU A 368 18.27 9.55 9.48
C LEU A 368 19.64 9.21 10.06
N SER A 369 20.60 8.86 9.20
CA SER A 369 22.02 8.75 9.56
C SER A 369 22.57 10.15 9.83
N VAL A 370 22.73 10.48 11.11
CA VAL A 370 23.34 11.74 11.53
C VAL A 370 24.85 11.65 11.38
N ASP A 371 25.41 10.54 11.85
CA ASP A 371 26.80 10.17 11.71
C ASP A 371 26.86 8.73 11.16
N GLY A 372 27.59 8.53 10.06
CA GLY A 372 27.67 7.27 9.31
C GLY A 372 28.50 6.16 9.97
N GLU A 373 29.11 5.29 9.15
CA GLU A 373 30.02 4.21 9.58
C GLU A 373 29.34 3.06 10.35
N TYR A 374 28.15 2.65 9.92
CA TYR A 374 27.49 1.45 10.44
C TYR A 374 26.72 0.71 9.34
N ASN A 375 26.47 -0.57 9.58
CA ASN A 375 25.55 -1.41 8.84
C ASN A 375 24.34 -1.71 9.73
N LEU A 376 23.14 -1.75 9.15
CA LEU A 376 21.89 -2.06 9.85
C LEU A 376 21.21 -3.24 9.16
N ASN A 377 20.91 -4.29 9.92
CA ASN A 377 20.24 -5.49 9.40
C ASN A 377 18.72 -5.33 9.55
N TRP A 378 18.26 -5.11 10.77
CA TRP A 378 16.84 -4.90 11.06
C TRP A 378 16.68 -4.02 12.28
N PHE A 379 15.47 -3.52 12.48
CA PHE A 379 15.07 -2.92 13.73
C PHE A 379 13.72 -3.49 14.18
N GLU A 380 13.56 -3.63 15.48
CA GLU A 380 12.33 -4.12 16.09
C GLU A 380 11.80 -3.06 17.05
N ILE A 381 10.51 -2.77 16.92
CA ILE A 381 9.82 -1.83 17.78
C ILE A 381 8.88 -2.65 18.66
N THR A 382 9.19 -2.71 19.95
CA THR A 382 8.36 -3.38 20.95
C THR A 382 7.75 -2.37 21.88
N LYS A 383 6.65 -2.75 22.52
CA LYS A 383 6.22 -2.06 23.74
C LYS A 383 7.01 -2.62 24.92
N PRO A 384 7.42 -1.79 25.88
CA PRO A 384 7.85 -2.32 27.17
C PRO A 384 6.72 -3.21 27.72
N THR A 385 7.05 -4.39 28.24
CA THR A 385 6.15 -5.05 29.20
C THR A 385 5.96 -4.09 30.34
N GLY A 386 4.74 -3.59 30.54
CA GLY A 386 4.50 -2.59 31.56
C GLY A 386 4.82 -3.16 32.94
N VAL A 387 5.29 -2.33 33.89
CA VAL A 387 5.32 -2.72 35.31
C VAL A 387 3.96 -3.24 35.76
N ALA A 388 2.88 -2.69 35.17
CA ALA A 388 1.52 -3.19 35.35
C ALA A 388 1.29 -4.60 34.76
N ASP A 389 1.83 -4.93 33.58
CA ASP A 389 1.77 -6.29 33.03
C ASP A 389 2.51 -7.28 33.93
N SER A 390 3.74 -6.95 34.36
CA SER A 390 4.52 -7.81 35.25
C SER A 390 3.85 -8.00 36.60
N ARG A 391 3.34 -6.94 37.24
CA ARG A 391 2.59 -7.04 38.50
C ARG A 391 1.30 -7.81 38.36
N LEU A 392 0.55 -7.57 37.27
CA LEU A 392 -0.68 -8.31 37.00
C LEU A 392 -0.37 -9.79 36.77
N GLN A 393 0.65 -10.10 35.98
CA GLN A 393 1.12 -11.47 35.73
C GLN A 393 1.54 -12.19 37.03
N GLU A 394 2.22 -11.50 37.95
CA GLU A 394 2.58 -12.03 39.28
C GLU A 394 1.36 -12.19 40.21
N SER A 395 0.33 -11.36 40.03
CA SER A 395 -0.89 -11.40 40.86
C SER A 395 -1.87 -12.52 40.49
N VAL A 396 -1.80 -13.02 39.24
CA VAL A 396 -2.76 -14.02 38.73
C VAL A 396 -2.37 -15.42 39.18
N VAL A 397 -3.29 -16.06 39.89
CA VAL A 397 -3.16 -17.45 40.35
C VAL A 397 -4.34 -18.26 39.80
N VAL A 398 -4.04 -19.39 39.15
CA VAL A 398 -5.07 -20.30 38.64
C VAL A 398 -4.87 -21.69 39.22
N PHE A 399 -5.90 -22.24 39.90
CA PHE A 399 -5.80 -23.55 40.56
C PHE A 399 -7.16 -24.29 40.66
N PRO A 400 -7.14 -25.63 40.71
CA PRO A 400 -5.99 -26.49 40.41
C PRO A 400 -5.62 -26.39 38.93
N ASN A 401 -4.33 -26.54 38.61
CA ASN A 401 -3.84 -26.59 37.24
C ASN A 401 -2.64 -27.55 37.19
N PRO A 402 -2.76 -28.76 36.62
CA PRO A 402 -3.87 -29.27 35.80
C PRO A 402 -5.22 -29.47 36.51
N SER A 403 -6.33 -29.55 35.76
CA SER A 403 -7.68 -29.86 36.27
C SER A 403 -8.52 -30.66 35.25
N ARG A 404 -9.71 -31.15 35.66
CA ARG A 404 -10.71 -31.75 34.74
C ARG A 404 -11.65 -30.71 34.11
N GLY A 405 -11.12 -29.53 33.80
CA GLY A 405 -11.90 -28.43 33.24
C GLY A 405 -12.60 -27.56 34.28
N SER A 406 -12.14 -27.51 35.52
CA SER A 406 -12.66 -26.56 36.53
C SER A 406 -11.51 -25.86 37.22
N PHE A 407 -11.46 -24.54 37.07
CA PHE A 407 -10.37 -23.69 37.55
C PHE A 407 -10.92 -22.56 38.42
N ASN A 408 -10.24 -22.24 39.51
CA ASN A 408 -10.42 -20.99 40.23
C ASN A 408 -9.34 -20.01 39.77
N LEU A 409 -9.77 -18.88 39.24
CA LEU A 409 -8.94 -17.75 38.84
C LEU A 409 -9.01 -16.69 39.94
N GLN A 410 -7.86 -16.34 40.48
CA GLN A 410 -7.71 -15.26 41.46
C GLN A 410 -6.70 -14.23 40.97
N ALA A 411 -6.98 -12.95 41.19
CA ALA A 411 -6.03 -11.87 40.93
C ALA A 411 -6.28 -10.68 41.86
N ASN A 412 -5.22 -10.05 42.35
CA ASN A 412 -5.29 -8.79 43.08
C ASN A 412 -4.81 -7.66 42.17
N LEU A 413 -5.65 -6.65 41.95
CA LEU A 413 -5.37 -5.55 41.04
C LEU A 413 -4.84 -4.34 41.81
N ASP A 414 -3.94 -3.59 41.19
CA ASP A 414 -3.36 -2.37 41.78
C ASP A 414 -4.37 -1.21 41.88
N ALA A 415 -5.51 -1.31 41.18
CA ALA A 415 -6.60 -0.35 41.20
C ALA A 415 -7.91 -1.01 40.73
N PHE A 416 -9.05 -0.42 41.11
CA PHE A 416 -10.36 -0.80 40.56
C PHE A 416 -10.33 -0.68 39.03
N SER A 417 -10.57 -1.80 38.34
CA SER A 417 -10.45 -1.91 36.89
C SER A 417 -11.53 -2.81 36.31
N ASP A 418 -11.89 -2.56 35.06
CA ASP A 418 -12.60 -3.52 34.24
C ASP A 418 -11.63 -4.62 33.76
N VAL A 419 -12.03 -5.87 33.89
CA VAL A 419 -11.23 -7.05 33.57
C VAL A 419 -11.90 -7.86 32.47
N MET A 420 -11.14 -8.19 31.43
CA MET A 420 -11.53 -9.11 30.38
C MET A 420 -10.77 -10.43 30.54
N ILE A 421 -11.50 -11.53 30.74
CA ILE A 421 -10.95 -12.90 30.81
C ILE A 421 -11.27 -13.61 29.50
N GLU A 422 -10.27 -14.13 28.81
CA GLU A 422 -10.41 -14.86 27.56
C GLU A 422 -9.62 -16.15 27.62
N ILE A 423 -10.13 -17.24 27.04
CA ILE A 423 -9.41 -18.50 26.94
C ILE A 423 -9.43 -18.96 25.51
N ALA A 424 -8.26 -19.28 24.97
CA ALA A 424 -8.09 -19.78 23.61
C ALA A 424 -7.39 -21.15 23.61
N ASP A 425 -7.68 -21.97 22.60
CA ASP A 425 -6.91 -23.19 22.32
C ASP A 425 -5.54 -22.86 21.67
N THR A 426 -4.70 -23.87 21.44
CA THR A 426 -3.35 -23.69 20.88
C THR A 426 -3.33 -23.13 19.44
N SER A 427 -4.48 -23.10 18.75
CA SER A 427 -4.62 -22.47 17.44
C SER A 427 -5.04 -21.00 17.52
N GLY A 428 -5.25 -20.47 18.73
CA GLY A 428 -5.72 -19.10 18.97
C GLY A 428 -7.24 -18.94 18.88
N ARG A 429 -7.99 -20.03 18.69
CA ARG A 429 -9.46 -19.96 18.67
C ARG A 429 -9.99 -19.76 20.08
N LEU A 430 -10.75 -18.68 20.27
CA LEU A 430 -11.43 -18.34 21.52
C LEU A 430 -12.49 -19.39 21.88
N VAL A 431 -12.43 -19.93 23.10
CA VAL A 431 -13.34 -20.96 23.62
C VAL A 431 -14.12 -20.50 24.85
N PHE A 432 -13.69 -19.42 25.50
CA PHE A 432 -14.39 -18.79 26.63
C PHE A 432 -14.06 -17.30 26.69
N SER A 433 -15.02 -16.47 27.08
CA SER A 433 -14.80 -15.05 27.39
C SER A 433 -15.76 -14.58 28.49
N LYS A 434 -15.27 -13.74 29.41
CA LYS A 434 -16.07 -13.15 30.49
C LYS A 434 -15.50 -11.80 30.93
N GLN A 435 -16.35 -10.78 30.97
CA GLN A 435 -16.01 -9.45 31.50
C GLN A 435 -16.44 -9.32 32.97
N VAL A 436 -15.59 -8.70 33.79
CA VAL A 436 -15.87 -8.36 35.19
C VAL A 436 -15.55 -6.89 35.38
N SER A 437 -16.56 -6.07 35.62
CA SER A 437 -16.38 -4.61 35.72
C SER A 437 -16.04 -4.15 37.13
N ASN A 438 -15.24 -3.08 37.21
CA ASN A 438 -14.94 -2.30 38.41
C ASN A 438 -14.57 -3.15 39.63
N THR A 439 -13.59 -4.06 39.48
CA THR A 439 -13.12 -4.92 40.57
C THR A 439 -11.70 -4.55 41.00
N LEU A 440 -11.39 -4.79 42.28
CA LEU A 440 -10.04 -4.70 42.85
C LEU A 440 -9.47 -6.10 43.14
N VAL A 441 -10.34 -7.07 43.38
CA VAL A 441 -9.98 -8.47 43.66
C VAL A 441 -10.86 -9.35 42.78
N LEU A 442 -10.23 -10.09 41.88
CA LEU A 442 -10.89 -11.05 41.02
C LEU A 442 -10.89 -12.42 41.71
N ASN A 443 -12.06 -13.06 41.76
CA ASN A 443 -12.20 -14.44 42.22
C ASN A 443 -13.32 -15.11 41.40
N GLU A 444 -12.93 -15.91 40.43
CA GLU A 444 -13.82 -16.47 39.42
C GLU A 444 -13.65 -17.98 39.30
N ASN A 445 -14.77 -18.70 39.26
CA ASN A 445 -14.76 -20.12 38.93
C ASN A 445 -15.06 -20.30 37.44
N ILE A 446 -14.09 -20.85 36.70
CA ILE A 446 -14.17 -21.07 35.27
C ILE A 446 -14.38 -22.56 35.03
N ARG A 447 -15.52 -22.91 34.42
CA ARG A 447 -15.86 -24.28 34.03
C ARG A 447 -15.76 -24.47 32.53
N LEU A 448 -14.92 -25.41 32.14
CA LEU A 448 -14.49 -25.80 30.80
C LEU A 448 -14.57 -27.32 30.62
N ASP A 449 -15.38 -28.00 31.42
CA ASP A 449 -15.59 -29.46 31.41
C ASP A 449 -16.19 -29.97 30.08
N PHE A 450 -16.71 -29.06 29.25
CA PHE A 450 -17.16 -29.32 27.89
C PHE A 450 -16.02 -29.34 26.85
N LEU A 451 -14.82 -28.91 27.20
CA LEU A 451 -13.67 -28.89 26.31
C LEU A 451 -12.89 -30.21 26.38
N LYS A 452 -12.22 -30.56 25.27
CA LYS A 452 -11.35 -31.74 25.22
C LYS A 452 -10.11 -31.54 26.09
N SER A 453 -9.57 -32.63 26.63
CA SER A 453 -8.27 -32.64 27.29
C SER A 453 -7.20 -32.03 26.37
N GLY A 454 -6.34 -31.19 26.94
CA GLY A 454 -5.35 -30.44 26.18
C GLY A 454 -4.89 -29.16 26.86
N ILE A 455 -4.07 -28.39 26.13
CA ILE A 455 -3.51 -27.11 26.58
C ILE A 455 -4.36 -25.96 26.07
N TYR A 456 -4.62 -25.00 26.95
CA TYR A 456 -5.31 -23.75 26.66
C TYR A 456 -4.53 -22.58 27.25
N PHE A 457 -4.80 -21.37 26.76
CA PHE A 457 -4.19 -20.14 27.27
C PHE A 457 -5.28 -19.21 27.76
N LEU A 458 -5.25 -18.90 29.06
CA LEU A 458 -6.04 -17.85 29.67
C LEU A 458 -5.32 -16.52 29.54
N SER A 459 -6.03 -15.52 29.05
CA SER A 459 -5.62 -14.13 28.96
C SER A 459 -6.50 -13.30 29.88
N LEU A 460 -5.91 -12.50 30.76
CA LEU A 460 -6.58 -11.55 31.63
C LEU A 460 -6.09 -10.15 31.27
N SER A 461 -6.97 -9.29 30.77
CA SER A 461 -6.64 -7.93 30.32
C SER A 461 -7.38 -6.89 31.15
N THR A 462 -6.72 -5.79 31.46
CA THR A 462 -7.27 -4.56 32.06
C THR A 462 -6.87 -3.37 31.19
N GLU A 463 -7.40 -2.17 31.48
CA GLU A 463 -6.95 -0.94 30.80
C GLU A 463 -5.45 -0.64 30.98
N LYS A 464 -4.82 -1.19 32.02
CA LYS A 464 -3.43 -0.89 32.38
C LYS A 464 -2.44 -2.00 32.05
N GLY A 465 -2.93 -3.20 31.74
CA GLY A 465 -2.06 -4.32 31.45
C GLY A 465 -2.75 -5.66 31.28
N LYS A 466 -1.97 -6.65 30.86
CA LYS A 466 -2.39 -8.00 30.48
C LYS A 466 -1.51 -9.07 31.12
N ALA A 467 -2.14 -10.17 31.53
CA ALA A 467 -1.49 -11.39 32.01
C ALA A 467 -1.96 -12.61 31.20
N VAL A 468 -1.07 -13.58 31.01
CA VAL A 468 -1.37 -14.84 30.31
C VAL A 468 -0.94 -16.03 31.16
N VAL A 469 -1.83 -17.01 31.31
CA VAL A 469 -1.58 -18.25 32.08
C VAL A 469 -1.93 -19.46 31.23
N LYS A 470 -1.01 -20.43 31.16
CA LYS A 470 -1.25 -21.73 30.53
C LYS A 470 -2.15 -22.58 31.42
N LEU A 471 -3.21 -23.16 30.86
CA LEU A 471 -4.10 -24.11 31.51
C LEU A 471 -3.92 -25.52 30.92
N SER A 472 -3.99 -26.54 31.77
CA SER A 472 -4.01 -27.95 31.38
C SER A 472 -5.31 -28.61 31.81
N ILE A 473 -6.08 -29.12 30.84
CA ILE A 473 -7.27 -29.94 31.07
C ILE A 473 -6.91 -31.40 30.84
N ASP A 474 -7.09 -32.24 31.86
CA ASP A 474 -6.77 -33.67 31.85
C ASP A 474 -8.00 -34.54 31.56
#